data_AF-A0A4D6KE11-F1
#
_entry.id   AF-A0A4D6KE11-F1
#
_cell.length_a   1.000
_cell.length_b   1.000
_cell.length_c   1.000
_cell.angle_alpha   90.00
_cell.angle_beta   90.00
_cell.angle_gamma   90.00
#
_symmetry.space_group_name_H-M   'P 1'
#
loop_
_entity.id
_entity.type
_entity.pdbx_description
1 polymer ?
#
loop_
_entity_poly.entity_id
_entity_poly.type
_entity_poly.pdbx_seq_one_letter_code
_entity_poly.pdbx_strand_id
1 'polypeptide(L)'
;MTDEVPSEQALFDALADPDCRAIVAALDEPTTAKGVADQCDLSQTSAYRKLETLSDAALVAERTKVRDDGHHTTQFVRDFRGVFVAFDGDESFDVDVVDHEETPDERLARFWSQISEEL
;
A
#
# COMPACT_ATOMS: atom_id res chain seq x y z
N MET A 1 -1.54 -10.09 16.56
CA MET A 1 -1.15 -9.79 15.17
C MET A 1 0.04 -8.89 15.31
N THR A 2 1.20 -9.32 14.85
CA THR A 2 2.38 -8.46 14.87
C THR A 2 2.16 -7.48 13.73
N ASP A 3 1.89 -6.22 14.04
CA ASP A 3 2.13 -5.11 13.11
C ASP A 3 3.63 -5.12 12.84
N GLU A 4 4.06 -5.90 11.85
CA GLU A 4 5.37 -5.67 11.24
C GLU A 4 5.25 -4.33 10.53
N VAL A 5 5.91 -3.31 11.10
CA VAL A 5 6.08 -2.03 10.44
C VAL A 5 6.71 -2.32 9.08
N PRO A 6 6.04 -2.02 7.95
CA PRO A 6 6.57 -2.32 6.63
C PRO A 6 7.95 -1.68 6.51
N SER A 7 8.93 -2.44 5.99
CA SER A 7 10.26 -1.87 5.82
C SER A 7 10.22 -0.72 4.82
N GLU A 8 10.84 0.42 5.16
CA GLU A 8 10.94 1.61 4.28
C GLU A 8 11.43 1.24 2.88
N GLN A 9 12.37 0.30 2.80
CA GLN A 9 12.90 -0.19 1.53
C GLN A 9 11.81 -0.87 0.68
N ALA A 10 10.97 -1.73 1.26
CA ALA A 10 9.87 -2.37 0.53
C ALA A 10 8.87 -1.34 -0.01
N LEU A 11 8.58 -0.31 0.78
CA LEU A 11 7.72 0.79 0.36
C LEU A 11 8.34 1.60 -0.80
N PHE A 12 9.62 1.96 -0.71
CA PHE A 12 10.31 2.67 -1.79
C PHE A 12 10.44 1.82 -3.06
N ASP A 13 10.76 0.53 -2.94
CA ASP A 13 10.85 -0.39 -4.08
C ASP A 13 9.48 -0.52 -4.79
N ALA A 14 8.40 -0.64 -4.01
CA ALA A 14 7.04 -0.66 -4.52
C ALA A 14 6.67 0.64 -5.22
N LEU A 15 6.97 1.79 -4.62
CA LEU A 15 6.64 3.10 -5.21
C LEU A 15 7.55 3.49 -6.38
N ALA A 16 8.75 2.92 -6.50
CA ALA A 16 9.64 3.11 -7.65
C ALA A 16 9.12 2.38 -8.90
N ASP A 17 8.45 1.23 -8.73
CA ASP A 17 7.90 0.43 -9.81
C ASP A 17 6.64 1.09 -10.43
N PRO A 18 6.66 1.45 -11.74
CA PRO A 18 5.53 2.10 -12.39
C PRO A 18 4.27 1.23 -12.46
N ASP A 19 4.42 -0.09 -12.59
CA ASP A 19 3.28 -0.99 -12.64
C ASP A 19 2.66 -1.12 -11.25
N CYS A 20 3.46 -1.12 -10.17
CA CYS A 20 2.93 -1.08 -8.80
C CYS A 20 2.07 0.18 -8.57
N ARG A 21 2.52 1.35 -9.04
CA ARG A 21 1.72 2.58 -9.00
C ARG A 21 0.44 2.46 -9.82
N ALA A 22 0.50 1.82 -10.99
CA ALA A 22 -0.67 1.59 -11.83
C ALA A 22 -1.68 0.63 -11.17
N ILE A 23 -1.21 -0.44 -10.53
CA ILE A 23 -2.03 -1.39 -9.76
C ILE A 23 -2.74 -0.66 -8.63
N VAL A 24 -2.01 0.11 -7.81
CA VAL A 24 -2.60 0.91 -6.73
C VAL A 24 -3.71 1.81 -7.26
N ALA A 25 -3.47 2.51 -8.37
CA ALA A 25 -4.47 3.38 -8.99
C ALA A 25 -5.71 2.61 -9.50
N ALA A 26 -5.52 1.39 -10.02
CA ALA A 26 -6.60 0.53 -10.50
C ALA A 26 -7.47 -0.09 -9.38
N LEU A 27 -6.90 -0.27 -8.18
CA LEU A 27 -7.60 -0.79 -7.00
C LEU A 27 -8.54 0.22 -6.32
N ASP A 28 -9.35 0.94 -7.11
CA ASP A 28 -10.44 1.78 -6.58
C ASP A 28 -11.61 0.93 -6.05
N GLU A 29 -11.85 -0.23 -6.69
CA GLU A 29 -12.78 -1.26 -6.22
C GLU A 29 -12.05 -2.59 -5.96
N PRO A 30 -12.48 -3.41 -4.98
CA PRO A 30 -11.89 -4.71 -4.72
C PRO A 30 -11.93 -5.64 -5.94
N THR A 31 -10.78 -6.12 -6.41
CA THR A 31 -10.69 -7.01 -7.57
C THR A 31 -9.68 -8.13 -7.34
N THR A 32 -9.68 -9.14 -8.22
CA THR A 32 -8.78 -10.30 -8.12
C THR A 32 -7.43 -10.02 -8.77
N ALA A 33 -6.40 -10.82 -8.48
CA ALA A 33 -5.12 -10.72 -9.19
C ALA A 33 -5.26 -10.82 -10.72
N LYS A 34 -6.21 -11.65 -11.19
CA LYS A 34 -6.54 -11.70 -12.62
C LYS A 34 -7.15 -10.38 -13.11
N GLY A 35 -8.06 -9.80 -12.33
CA GLY A 35 -8.65 -8.50 -12.67
C GLY A 35 -7.61 -7.39 -12.73
N VAL A 36 -6.63 -7.39 -11.81
CA VAL A 36 -5.47 -6.49 -11.86
C VAL A 36 -4.64 -6.71 -13.14
N ALA A 37 -4.33 -7.97 -13.46
CA ALA A 37 -3.59 -8.31 -14.67
C ALA A 37 -4.27 -7.77 -15.94
N ASP A 38 -5.60 -7.96 -16.04
CA ASP A 38 -6.39 -7.50 -17.18
C ASP A 38 -6.47 -5.96 -17.24
N GLN A 39 -6.64 -5.26 -16.11
CA GLN A 39 -6.77 -3.80 -16.06
C GLN A 39 -5.46 -3.05 -16.29
N CYS A 40 -4.34 -3.62 -15.81
CA CYS A 40 -3.02 -3.00 -15.89
C CYS A 40 -2.18 -3.51 -17.08
N ASP A 41 -2.75 -4.34 -17.96
CA ASP A 41 -2.05 -4.98 -19.10
C ASP A 41 -0.78 -5.72 -18.68
N LEU A 42 -0.89 -6.53 -17.61
CA LEU A 42 0.20 -7.31 -17.04
C LEU A 42 -0.02 -8.81 -17.26
N SER A 43 1.06 -9.57 -17.28
CA SER A 43 0.94 -11.03 -17.12
C SER A 43 0.45 -11.37 -15.71
N GLN A 44 -0.28 -12.48 -15.55
CA GLN A 44 -0.76 -12.92 -14.23
C GLN A 44 0.38 -13.11 -13.24
N THR A 45 1.51 -13.68 -13.66
CA THR A 45 2.70 -13.82 -12.81
C THR A 45 3.26 -12.46 -12.37
N SER A 46 3.28 -11.47 -13.26
CA SER A 46 3.74 -10.12 -12.91
C SER A 46 2.78 -9.44 -11.93
N ALA A 47 1.46 -9.52 -12.19
CA ALA A 47 0.44 -8.98 -11.30
C ALA A 47 0.52 -9.58 -9.90
N TYR A 48 0.65 -10.92 -9.79
CA TYR A 48 0.80 -11.58 -8.49
C TYR A 48 2.05 -11.10 -7.74
N ARG A 49 3.22 -11.08 -8.40
CA ARG A 49 4.46 -10.63 -7.76
C ARG A 49 4.39 -9.18 -7.28
N LYS A 50 3.77 -8.30 -8.07
CA LYS A 50 3.63 -6.88 -7.70
C LYS A 50 2.59 -6.66 -6.60
N LEU A 51 1.51 -7.44 -6.59
CA LEU A 51 0.55 -7.45 -5.49
C LEU A 51 1.20 -7.91 -4.18
N GLU A 52 2.05 -8.94 -4.23
CA GLU A 52 2.86 -9.37 -3.07
C GLU A 52 3.78 -8.24 -2.60
N THR A 53 4.52 -7.59 -3.50
CA THR A 53 5.36 -6.42 -3.18
C THR A 53 4.56 -5.27 -2.54
N LEU A 54 3.35 -5.00 -3.05
CA LEU A 54 2.46 -3.97 -2.50
C LEU A 54 1.87 -4.35 -1.14
N SER A 55 1.59 -5.64 -0.91
CA SER A 55 1.14 -6.16 0.38
C SER A 55 2.25 -6.09 1.43
N ASP A 56 3.49 -6.45 1.07
CA ASP A 56 4.66 -6.34 1.95
C ASP A 56 4.96 -4.88 2.34
N ALA A 57 4.59 -3.93 1.46
CA ALA A 57 4.68 -2.50 1.71
C ALA A 57 3.45 -1.90 2.43
N ALA A 58 2.47 -2.73 2.84
CA ALA A 58 1.19 -2.30 3.42
C ALA A 58 0.39 -1.30 2.57
N LEU A 59 0.60 -1.28 1.24
CA LEU A 59 -0.16 -0.43 0.32
C LEU A 59 -1.42 -1.11 -0.21
N VAL A 60 -1.45 -2.45 -0.17
CA VAL A 60 -2.55 -3.29 -0.62
C VAL A 60 -2.83 -4.37 0.42
N ALA A 61 -4.12 -4.65 0.67
CA ALA A 61 -4.53 -5.74 1.55
C ALA A 61 -5.25 -6.84 0.77
N GLU A 62 -5.00 -8.09 1.19
CA GLU A 62 -5.75 -9.26 0.72
C GLU A 62 -7.04 -9.45 1.52
N ARG A 63 -8.17 -9.57 0.81
CA ARG A 63 -9.48 -9.90 1.37
C ARG A 63 -10.00 -11.19 0.75
N THR A 64 -10.26 -12.19 1.57
CA THR A 64 -10.92 -13.41 1.10
C THR A 64 -12.43 -13.20 1.09
N LYS A 65 -13.04 -13.22 -0.09
CA LYS A 65 -14.50 -13.24 -0.21
C LYS A 65 -14.99 -14.68 -0.22
N VAL A 66 -15.72 -15.06 0.83
CA VAL A 66 -16.42 -16.35 0.91
C VAL A 66 -17.71 -16.24 0.10
N ARG A 67 -17.88 -17.12 -0.91
CA ARG A 67 -19.14 -17.29 -1.64
C ARG A 67 -19.88 -18.52 -1.12
N ASP A 68 -21.20 -18.47 -1.20
CA ASP A 68 -22.10 -19.56 -0.78
C ASP A 68 -21.92 -20.86 -1.60
N ASP A 69 -21.19 -20.80 -2.73
CA ASP A 69 -20.88 -21.93 -3.63
C ASP A 69 -19.54 -22.63 -3.32
N GLY A 70 -18.87 -22.24 -2.23
CA GLY A 70 -17.61 -22.85 -1.77
C GLY A 70 -16.35 -22.41 -2.52
N HIS A 71 -16.46 -21.53 -3.53
CA HIS A 71 -15.28 -20.99 -4.20
C HIS A 71 -14.80 -19.72 -3.49
N HIS A 72 -13.71 -19.84 -2.74
CA HIS A 72 -13.01 -18.68 -2.17
C HIS A 72 -12.27 -17.95 -3.28
N THR A 73 -12.48 -16.65 -3.38
CA THR A 73 -11.73 -15.79 -4.30
C THR A 73 -11.02 -14.73 -3.48
N THR A 74 -9.69 -14.70 -3.57
CA THR A 74 -8.87 -13.61 -3.03
C THR A 74 -9.09 -12.36 -3.86
N GLN A 75 -9.48 -11.29 -3.18
CA GLN A 75 -9.55 -9.94 -3.73
C GLN A 75 -8.49 -9.09 -3.06
N PHE A 76 -8.02 -8.08 -3.79
CA PHE A 76 -7.05 -7.11 -3.33
C PHE A 76 -7.74 -5.75 -3.24
N VAL A 77 -7.38 -4.97 -2.23
CA VAL A 77 -7.88 -3.62 -2.01
C VAL A 77 -6.73 -2.69 -1.71
N ARG A 78 -6.82 -1.42 -2.13
CA ARG A 78 -5.92 -0.37 -1.66
C ARG A 78 -6.18 -0.14 -0.16
N ASP A 79 -5.12 -0.12 0.65
CA ASP A 79 -5.26 0.01 2.11
C ASP A 79 -4.71 1.32 2.69
N PHE A 80 -4.27 2.22 1.83
CA PHE A 80 -3.72 3.52 2.21
C PHE A 80 -4.40 4.67 1.47
N ARG A 81 -4.26 5.88 2.02
CA ARG A 81 -4.66 7.16 1.42
C ARG A 81 -3.49 8.02 0.99
N GLY A 82 -2.36 7.91 1.67
CA GLY A 82 -1.20 8.73 1.40
C GLY A 82 0.05 8.14 2.01
N VAL A 83 1.19 8.59 1.50
CA VAL A 83 2.50 8.29 2.06
C VAL A 83 3.19 9.63 2.28
N PHE A 84 3.69 9.85 3.49
CA PHE A 84 4.50 11.01 3.82
C PHE A 84 5.94 10.55 3.96
N VAL A 85 6.83 11.30 3.32
CA VAL A 85 8.27 11.06 3.38
C VAL A 85 8.90 12.35 3.86
N ALA A 86 9.50 12.32 5.04
CA ALA A 86 10.30 13.39 5.59
C ALA A 86 11.77 12.97 5.57
N PHE A 87 12.65 13.97 5.53
CA PHE A 87 14.08 13.78 5.70
C PHE A 87 14.46 14.46 7.00
N ASP A 88 14.87 13.67 7.98
CA ASP A 88 15.41 14.23 9.21
C ASP A 88 16.84 14.75 8.95
N GLY A 89 17.31 15.65 9.80
CA GLY A 89 18.63 16.26 9.65
C GLY A 89 19.81 15.27 9.80
N ASP A 90 19.55 14.01 10.14
CA ASP A 90 20.51 12.97 10.50
C ASP A 90 20.72 11.94 9.37
N GLU A 91 20.53 12.38 8.12
CA GLU A 91 20.71 11.57 6.89
C GLU A 91 19.71 10.41 6.76
N SER A 92 18.57 10.50 7.44
CA SER A 92 17.56 9.45 7.55
C SER A 92 16.20 9.89 6.97
N PHE A 93 15.42 8.92 6.48
CA PHE A 93 14.07 9.16 6.00
C PHE A 93 13.08 8.68 7.06
N ASP A 94 12.16 9.56 7.45
CA ASP A 94 10.98 9.17 8.22
C ASP A 94 9.82 8.96 7.23
N VAL A 95 9.29 7.74 7.19
CA VAL A 95 8.22 7.36 6.28
C VAL A 95 7.03 6.85 7.07
N ASP A 96 5.86 7.43 6.81
CA ASP A 96 4.63 6.92 7.39
C ASP A 96 3.50 6.86 6.33
N VAL A 97 2.79 5.73 6.38
CA VAL A 97 1.71 5.34 5.47
C VAL A 97 0.39 5.61 6.17
N VAL A 98 -0.46 6.45 5.56
CA VAL A 98 -1.75 6.83 6.11
C VAL A 98 -2.81 5.82 5.72
N ASP A 99 -3.38 5.16 6.72
CA ASP A 99 -4.44 4.19 6.53
C ASP A 99 -5.72 4.81 5.96
N HIS A 100 -6.56 3.98 5.35
CA HIS A 100 -7.80 4.43 4.71
C HIS A 100 -8.87 4.97 5.69
N GLU A 101 -8.74 4.70 6.99
CA GLU A 101 -9.68 5.11 8.04
C GLU A 101 -9.35 6.47 8.68
N GLU A 102 -8.10 6.93 8.61
CA GLU A 102 -7.69 8.22 9.16
C GLU A 102 -7.94 9.39 8.18
N THR A 103 -8.24 10.58 8.72
CA THR A 103 -8.33 11.78 7.89
C THR A 103 -6.94 12.34 7.61
N PRO A 104 -6.69 12.90 6.40
CA PRO A 104 -5.39 13.50 6.07
C PRO A 104 -4.96 14.61 7.03
N ASP A 105 -5.91 15.40 7.54
CA ASP A 105 -5.66 16.54 8.43
C ASP A 105 -5.18 16.10 9.83
N GLU A 106 -5.77 15.03 10.39
CA GLU A 106 -5.38 14.48 11.69
C GLU A 106 -3.94 13.94 11.67
N ARG A 107 -3.54 13.31 10.55
CA ARG A 107 -2.20 12.73 10.41
C ARG A 107 -1.15 13.78 10.05
N LEU A 108 -1.48 14.77 9.21
CA LEU A 108 -0.63 15.96 9.00
C LEU A 108 -0.29 16.65 10.31
N ALA A 109 -1.26 16.82 11.21
CA ALA A 109 -1.00 17.39 12.53
C ALA A 109 -0.01 16.56 13.36
N ARG A 110 -0.08 15.22 13.30
CA ARG A 110 0.88 14.31 13.94
C ARG A 110 2.28 14.44 13.35
N PHE A 111 2.41 14.43 12.02
CA PHE A 111 3.67 14.61 11.32
C PHE A 111 4.34 15.95 11.62
N TRP A 112 3.56 17.04 11.59
CA TRP A 112 4.10 18.35 11.92
C TRP A 112 4.49 18.47 13.39
N SER A 113 3.82 17.77 14.33
CA SER A 113 4.28 17.66 15.72
C SER A 113 5.67 17.04 15.77
N GLN A 114 5.85 15.88 15.11
CA GLN A 114 7.08 15.11 15.12
C GLN A 114 8.27 15.89 14.52
N ILE A 115 8.05 16.60 13.41
CA ILE A 115 9.05 17.49 12.79
C ILE A 115 9.35 18.72 13.66
N SER A 116 8.33 19.27 14.34
CA SER A 116 8.50 20.48 15.16
C SER A 116 9.16 20.24 16.51
N GLU A 117 9.13 18.99 17.01
CA GLU A 117 9.75 18.62 18.29
C GLU A 117 11.29 18.52 18.21
N GLU A 118 11.86 18.50 17.00
CA GLU A 118 13.31 18.47 16.76
C GLU A 118 13.94 19.82 16.37
N LEU A 119 13.15 20.91 16.31
CA LEU A 119 13.62 22.26 15.99
C LEU A 119 13.92 23.15 17.21
#